data_AF-A0A3S0J5J4-F1
#
_entry.id   AF-A0A3S0J5J4-F1
#
_cell.length_a   1.000
_cell.length_b   1.000
_cell.length_c   1.000
_cell.angle_alpha   90.00
_cell.angle_beta   90.00
_cell.angle_gamma   90.00
#
_symmetry.space_group_name_H-M   'P 1'
#
loop_
_entity.id
_entity.type
_entity.pdbx_description
1 polymer ?
#
loop_
_entity_poly.entity_id
_entity_poly.type
_entity_poly.pdbx_seq_one_letter_code
_entity_poly.pdbx_strand_id
1 'polypeptide(L)'
;MINNQLVNISLIIFCFLSFLLIYNQNIDIIISSLFYSKNVGFIYKDNFFVKKLYYSIPILTKILVVTCLCSIAYLYLKTKNLKIILSSGFFFLLITASLGPGLIVNFILKENMGRARPREIIEFDGSKLYTGAGIISDQCQSNCSFSSGHAAMGFYFTAISYIFRRKFTKIFLSSMLFGMLVGLSRIIMGGHFTSDVVISGFIVLIINHLIYVLWENYRLKI
;
A
#
# COMPACT_ATOMS: atom_id res chain seq x y z
N MET A 1 15.23 12.11 15.53
CA MET A 1 14.66 13.13 14.62
C MET A 1 14.12 12.42 13.40
N ILE A 2 13.15 13.02 12.70
CA ILE A 2 12.68 12.46 11.43
C ILE A 2 13.76 12.64 10.38
N ASN A 3 14.01 11.59 9.60
CA ASN A 3 14.97 11.62 8.51
C ASN A 3 14.28 12.06 7.22
N ASN A 4 14.14 13.38 7.03
CA ASN A 4 13.47 13.94 5.85
C ASN A 4 14.19 13.60 4.55
N GLN A 5 15.52 13.49 4.56
CA GLN A 5 16.29 13.08 3.38
C GLN A 5 15.88 11.67 2.92
N LEU A 6 15.77 10.72 3.84
CA LEU A 6 15.32 9.36 3.53
C LEU A 6 13.91 9.34 2.93
N VAL A 7 12.99 10.13 3.49
CA VAL A 7 11.62 10.24 2.98
C VAL A 7 11.63 10.81 1.56
N ASN A 8 12.32 11.93 1.34
CA ASN A 8 12.39 12.60 0.05
C ASN A 8 13.01 11.70 -1.02
N ILE A 9 14.13 11.03 -0.70
CA ILE A 9 14.77 10.07 -1.62
C ILE A 9 13.79 8.93 -1.96
N SER A 10 13.09 8.39 -0.96
CA SER A 10 12.11 7.32 -1.19
C SER A 10 10.98 7.79 -2.10
N LEU A 11 10.45 9.00 -1.90
CA LEU A 11 9.41 9.58 -2.73
C LEU A 11 9.88 9.83 -4.17
N ILE A 12 11.10 10.36 -4.35
CA ILE A 12 11.69 10.59 -5.67
C ILE A 12 11.87 9.26 -6.42
N ILE A 13 12.41 8.24 -5.76
CA ILE A 13 12.59 6.91 -6.34
C ILE A 13 11.25 6.32 -6.75
N PHE A 14 10.26 6.33 -5.86
CA PHE A 14 8.93 5.77 -6.15
C PHE A 14 8.19 6.56 -7.22
N CYS A 15 8.34 7.88 -7.27
CA CYS A 15 7.81 8.72 -8.34
C CYS A 15 8.43 8.35 -9.69
N PHE A 16 9.76 8.28 -9.76
CA PHE A 16 10.50 7.91 -10.96
C PHE A 16 10.12 6.50 -11.44
N LEU A 17 10.08 5.52 -10.54
CA LEU A 17 9.66 4.15 -10.88
C LEU A 17 8.20 4.09 -11.33
N SER A 18 7.30 4.86 -10.71
CA SER A 18 5.90 4.93 -11.15
C SER A 18 5.81 5.49 -12.57
N PHE A 19 6.53 6.58 -12.87
CA PHE A 19 6.58 7.14 -14.21
C PHE A 19 7.14 6.16 -15.24
N LEU A 20 8.25 5.49 -14.92
CA LEU A 20 8.86 4.47 -15.77
C LEU A 20 7.89 3.33 -16.08
N LEU A 21 7.14 2.84 -15.10
CA LEU A 21 6.20 1.72 -15.24
C LEU A 21 4.91 2.11 -15.98
N ILE A 22 4.46 3.36 -15.86
CA ILE A 22 3.35 3.89 -16.64
C ILE A 22 3.74 4.02 -18.11
N TYR A 23 4.96 4.50 -18.38
CA TYR A 23 5.48 4.69 -19.74
C TYR A 23 5.82 3.35 -20.42
N ASN A 24 6.52 2.45 -19.73
CA ASN A 24 6.92 1.15 -20.26
C ASN A 24 6.11 0.01 -19.63
N GLN A 25 4.92 -0.19 -20.18
CA GLN A 25 3.93 -1.15 -19.69
C GLN A 25 4.38 -2.61 -19.83
N ASN A 26 5.26 -2.91 -20.80
CA ASN A 26 5.78 -4.27 -21.02
C ASN A 26 6.53 -4.83 -19.80
N ILE A 27 7.06 -3.96 -18.94
CA ILE A 27 7.74 -4.37 -17.70
C ILE A 27 6.81 -5.19 -16.79
N ASP A 28 5.52 -4.86 -16.75
CA ASP A 28 4.55 -5.61 -15.96
C ASP A 28 4.42 -7.07 -16.41
N ILE A 29 4.35 -7.29 -17.73
CA ILE A 29 4.27 -8.62 -18.33
C ILE A 29 5.58 -9.38 -18.10
N ILE A 30 6.72 -8.75 -18.38
CA ILE A 30 8.05 -9.37 -18.22
C ILE A 30 8.24 -9.84 -16.78
N ILE A 31 7.99 -8.99 -15.79
CA ILE A 31 8.18 -9.37 -14.38
C ILE A 31 7.17 -10.44 -13.97
N SER A 32 5.91 -10.35 -14.38
CA SER A 32 4.91 -11.37 -14.06
C SER A 32 5.25 -12.73 -14.67
N SER A 33 5.84 -12.76 -15.87
CA SER A 33 6.25 -13.99 -16.54
C SER A 33 7.35 -14.77 -15.81
N LEU A 34 8.17 -14.09 -15.00
CA LEU A 34 9.20 -14.75 -14.18
C LEU A 34 8.60 -15.73 -13.15
N PHE A 35 7.32 -15.53 -12.79
CA PHE A 35 6.62 -16.35 -11.80
C PHE A 35 5.57 -17.28 -12.41
N TYR A 36 5.45 -17.30 -13.73
CA TYR A 36 4.44 -18.04 -14.46
C TYR A 36 5.08 -19.14 -15.30
N SER A 37 4.42 -20.30 -15.36
CA SER A 37 4.76 -21.40 -16.27
C SER A 37 3.48 -21.97 -16.87
N LYS A 38 3.49 -22.24 -18.18
CA LYS A 38 2.32 -22.75 -18.92
C LYS A 38 1.72 -24.03 -18.31
N ASN A 39 2.54 -24.89 -17.70
CA ASN A 39 2.08 -26.17 -17.15
C ASN A 39 1.40 -26.03 -15.78
N VAL A 40 1.72 -24.99 -15.01
CA VAL A 40 1.36 -24.86 -13.58
C VAL A 40 0.58 -23.57 -13.29
N GLY A 41 0.66 -22.59 -14.17
CA GLY A 41 0.28 -21.21 -13.93
C GLY A 41 1.32 -20.49 -13.06
N PHE A 42 0.84 -19.66 -12.13
CA PHE A 42 1.70 -18.95 -11.17
C PHE A 42 2.32 -19.92 -10.15
N ILE A 43 3.62 -20.19 -10.31
CA ILE A 43 4.37 -21.32 -9.75
C ILE A 43 4.33 -21.32 -8.22
N TYR A 44 4.47 -20.15 -7.60
CA TYR A 44 4.62 -20.01 -6.15
C TYR A 44 3.37 -19.45 -5.47
N LYS A 45 2.20 -19.48 -6.13
CA LYS A 45 0.95 -18.98 -5.54
C LYS A 45 0.57 -19.68 -4.22
N ASP A 46 0.98 -20.94 -4.08
CA ASP A 46 0.71 -21.79 -2.92
C ASP A 46 1.89 -21.90 -1.94
N ASN A 47 2.99 -21.18 -2.18
CA ASN A 47 4.14 -21.17 -1.27
C ASN A 47 3.77 -20.64 0.12
N PHE A 48 4.28 -21.30 1.16
CA PHE A 48 3.99 -20.98 2.56
C PHE A 48 4.26 -19.50 2.92
N PHE A 49 5.43 -18.97 2.53
CA PHE A 49 5.81 -17.59 2.86
C PHE A 49 4.95 -16.57 2.10
N VAL A 50 4.67 -16.84 0.82
CA VAL A 50 3.80 -16.00 -0.02
C VAL A 50 2.40 -15.91 0.56
N LYS A 51 1.80 -17.05 0.91
CA LYS A 51 0.48 -17.11 1.56
C LYS A 51 0.49 -16.41 2.92
N LYS A 52 1.53 -16.63 3.74
CA LYS A 52 1.63 -16.00 5.06
C LYS A 52 1.68 -14.48 4.97
N LEU A 53 2.45 -13.92 4.03
CA LEU A 53 2.47 -12.48 3.77
C LEU A 53 1.09 -11.97 3.35
N TYR A 54 0.44 -12.66 2.40
CA TYR A 54 -0.91 -12.31 1.95
C TYR A 54 -1.94 -12.29 3.09
N TYR A 55 -2.05 -13.38 3.87
CA TYR A 55 -3.03 -13.49 4.95
C TYR A 55 -2.72 -12.63 6.17
N SER A 56 -1.46 -12.22 6.36
CA SER A 56 -1.07 -11.36 7.49
C SER A 56 -1.66 -9.96 7.39
N ILE A 57 -1.83 -9.41 6.19
CA ILE A 57 -2.22 -8.01 6.00
C ILE A 57 -3.61 -7.71 6.56
N PRO A 58 -4.69 -8.46 6.24
CA PRO A 58 -6.00 -8.22 6.85
C PRO A 58 -5.98 -8.30 8.38
N ILE A 59 -5.23 -9.24 8.94
CA ILE A 59 -5.11 -9.45 10.39
C ILE A 59 -4.41 -8.25 11.04
N LEU A 60 -3.25 -7.86 10.52
CA LEU A 60 -2.49 -6.71 11.03
C LEU A 60 -3.29 -5.40 10.92
N THR A 61 -4.02 -5.23 9.81
CA THR A 61 -4.90 -4.08 9.60
C THR A 61 -6.00 -4.03 10.65
N LYS A 62 -6.69 -5.15 10.88
CA LYS A 62 -7.76 -5.25 11.88
C LYS A 62 -7.23 -4.93 13.29
N ILE A 63 -6.10 -5.53 13.68
CA ILE A 63 -5.48 -5.28 14.98
C ILE A 63 -5.13 -3.79 15.13
N LEU A 64 -4.50 -3.19 14.13
CA LEU A 64 -4.14 -1.77 14.14
C LEU A 64 -5.37 -0.87 14.28
N VAL A 65 -6.40 -1.08 13.45
CA VAL A 65 -7.63 -0.25 13.46
C VAL A 65 -8.33 -0.37 14.81
N VAL A 66 -8.54 -1.59 15.32
CA VAL A 66 -9.15 -1.81 16.64
C VAL A 66 -8.33 -1.13 17.73
N THR A 67 -7.01 -1.28 17.71
CA THR A 67 -6.12 -0.63 18.70
C THR A 67 -6.23 0.89 18.65
N CYS A 68 -6.25 1.49 17.46
CA CYS A 68 -6.39 2.94 17.31
C CYS A 68 -7.76 3.42 17.80
N LEU A 69 -8.85 2.74 17.43
CA LEU A 69 -10.21 3.09 17.86
C LEU A 69 -10.39 2.97 19.37
N CYS A 70 -9.94 1.87 19.99
CA CYS A 70 -9.99 1.70 21.43
C CYS A 70 -9.16 2.76 22.16
N SER A 71 -7.98 3.11 21.64
CA SER A 71 -7.13 4.14 22.24
C SER A 71 -7.73 5.54 22.12
N ILE A 72 -8.34 5.87 20.98
CA ILE A 72 -9.06 7.13 20.78
C ILE A 72 -10.27 7.21 21.72
N ALA A 73 -11.06 6.13 21.83
CA ALA A 73 -12.19 6.06 22.74
C ALA A 73 -11.75 6.24 24.20
N TYR A 74 -10.68 5.56 24.62
CA TYR A 74 -10.11 5.73 25.96
C TYR A 74 -9.65 7.17 26.21
N LEU A 75 -8.92 7.78 25.27
CA LEU A 75 -8.48 9.18 25.37
C LEU A 75 -9.66 10.15 25.46
N TYR A 76 -10.72 9.91 24.68
CA TYR A 76 -11.94 10.70 24.75
C TYR A 76 -12.63 10.57 26.11
N LEU A 77 -12.78 9.35 26.62
CA LEU A 77 -13.41 9.13 27.92
C LEU A 77 -12.62 9.78 29.06
N LYS A 78 -11.29 9.77 29.00
CA LYS A 78 -10.41 10.35 30.02
C LYS A 78 -10.34 11.87 29.98
N THR A 79 -10.31 12.47 28.79
CA THR A 79 -10.00 13.90 28.63
C THR A 79 -11.19 14.75 28.21
N LYS A 80 -12.20 14.14 27.56
CA LYS A 80 -13.34 14.82 26.92
C LYS A 80 -12.94 15.95 25.97
N ASN A 81 -11.69 15.94 25.49
CA ASN A 81 -11.12 17.02 24.69
C ASN A 81 -10.70 16.53 23.31
N LEU A 82 -11.43 16.98 22.29
CA LEU A 82 -11.17 16.61 20.90
C LEU A 82 -9.78 17.05 20.42
N LYS A 83 -9.23 18.16 20.94
CA LYS A 83 -7.89 18.63 20.54
C LYS A 83 -6.81 17.60 20.89
N ILE A 84 -6.90 16.98 22.07
CA ILE A 84 -5.98 15.93 22.53
C ILE A 84 -6.08 14.67 21.66
N ILE A 85 -7.29 14.33 21.19
CA ILE A 85 -7.48 13.19 20.29
C ILE A 85 -6.87 13.47 18.94
N LEU A 86 -7.16 14.64 18.35
CA LEU A 86 -6.65 15.04 17.05
C LEU A 86 -5.13 15.17 17.04
N SER A 87 -4.52 15.55 18.17
CA SER A 87 -3.05 15.59 18.34
C SER A 87 -2.42 14.25 18.72
N SER A 88 -3.21 13.18 18.88
CA SER A 88 -2.71 11.85 19.23
C SER A 88 -2.14 11.10 18.02
N GLY A 89 -1.14 10.25 18.26
CA GLY A 89 -0.59 9.38 17.21
C GLY A 89 -1.59 8.36 16.68
N PHE A 90 -2.58 7.95 17.50
CA PHE A 90 -3.63 7.01 17.07
C PHE A 90 -4.55 7.64 16.04
N PHE A 91 -4.91 8.92 16.22
CA PHE A 91 -5.68 9.65 15.20
C PHE A 91 -4.88 9.77 13.90
N PHE A 92 -3.61 10.14 13.98
CA PHE A 92 -2.71 10.19 12.83
C PHE A 92 -2.66 8.86 12.05
N LEU A 93 -2.48 7.73 12.74
CA LEU A 93 -2.50 6.40 12.12
C LEU A 93 -3.85 6.08 11.48
N LEU A 94 -4.94 6.35 12.19
CA LEU A 94 -6.28 6.05 11.68
C LEU A 94 -6.59 6.85 10.40
N ILE A 95 -6.29 8.16 10.38
CA ILE A 95 -6.60 9.01 9.24
C ILE A 95 -5.67 8.71 8.05
N THR A 96 -4.39 8.39 8.28
CA THR A 96 -3.47 7.95 7.21
C THR A 96 -3.91 6.62 6.59
N ALA A 97 -4.31 5.64 7.40
CA ALA A 97 -4.82 4.35 6.92
C ALA A 97 -6.12 4.52 6.12
N SER A 98 -6.99 5.41 6.60
CA SER A 98 -8.29 5.67 5.97
C SER A 98 -8.12 6.39 4.62
N LEU A 99 -7.23 7.37 4.53
CA LEU A 99 -7.06 8.16 3.30
C LEU A 99 -6.19 7.45 2.25
N GLY A 100 -5.03 6.90 2.63
CA GLY A 100 -4.11 6.28 1.67
C GLY A 100 -4.62 4.93 1.17
N PRO A 101 -4.49 3.85 1.97
CA PRO A 101 -4.98 2.52 1.59
C PRO A 101 -6.50 2.43 1.43
N GLY A 102 -7.28 3.01 2.35
CA GLY A 102 -8.74 2.87 2.36
C GLY A 102 -9.42 3.60 1.20
N LEU A 103 -9.34 4.92 1.20
CA LEU A 103 -10.04 5.78 0.26
C LEU A 103 -9.35 5.79 -1.11
N ILE A 104 -8.09 6.23 -1.19
CA ILE A 104 -7.45 6.44 -2.49
C ILE A 104 -7.20 5.10 -3.19
N VAL A 105 -6.52 4.17 -2.53
CA VAL A 105 -6.12 2.92 -3.19
C VAL A 105 -7.30 1.97 -3.41
N ASN A 106 -8.06 1.64 -2.36
CA ASN A 106 -9.15 0.66 -2.52
C ASN A 106 -10.42 1.30 -3.10
N PHE A 107 -10.94 2.38 -2.53
CA PHE A 107 -12.24 2.91 -2.97
C PHE A 107 -12.16 3.66 -4.32
N ILE A 108 -11.18 4.53 -4.52
CA ILE A 108 -11.08 5.37 -5.74
C ILE A 108 -10.42 4.62 -6.89
N LEU A 109 -9.28 3.95 -6.67
CA LEU A 109 -8.57 3.29 -7.77
C LEU A 109 -9.14 1.88 -8.02
N LYS A 110 -9.11 1.02 -7.01
CA LYS A 110 -9.35 -0.42 -7.19
C LYS A 110 -10.73 -0.78 -7.71
N GLU A 111 -11.77 -0.05 -7.29
CA GLU A 111 -13.14 -0.31 -7.74
C GLU A 111 -13.49 0.38 -9.07
N ASN A 112 -12.68 1.33 -9.56
CA ASN A 112 -13.07 2.16 -10.72
C ASN A 112 -12.14 2.03 -11.93
N MET A 113 -11.03 1.30 -11.85
CA MET A 113 -10.05 1.21 -12.94
C MET A 113 -10.29 0.05 -13.91
N GLY A 114 -11.00 -1.01 -13.47
CA GLY A 114 -11.38 -2.16 -14.30
C GLY A 114 -10.23 -2.99 -14.90
N ARG A 115 -8.99 -2.74 -14.49
CA ARG A 115 -7.80 -3.50 -14.92
C ARG A 115 -7.85 -4.96 -14.46
N ALA A 116 -7.76 -5.90 -15.41
CA ALA A 116 -7.64 -7.33 -15.14
C ALA A 116 -6.36 -7.68 -14.35
N ARG A 117 -6.38 -8.79 -13.60
CA ARG A 117 -5.19 -9.29 -12.87
C ARG A 117 -4.29 -10.10 -13.81
N PRO A 118 -2.97 -10.22 -13.51
CA PRO A 118 -2.06 -11.03 -14.32
C PRO A 118 -2.60 -12.44 -14.61
N ARG A 119 -3.08 -13.17 -13.61
CA ARG A 119 -3.63 -14.52 -13.81
C ARG A 119 -4.90 -14.63 -14.66
N GLU A 120 -5.47 -13.51 -15.11
CA GLU A 120 -6.73 -13.46 -15.85
C GLU A 120 -6.53 -13.02 -17.31
N ILE A 121 -5.32 -12.58 -17.70
CA ILE A 121 -5.05 -12.09 -19.06
C ILE A 121 -4.55 -13.19 -19.99
N ILE A 122 -4.72 -12.98 -21.30
CA ILE A 122 -4.33 -13.93 -22.36
C ILE A 122 -2.85 -14.35 -22.28
N GLU A 123 -1.95 -13.42 -21.96
CA GLU A 123 -0.51 -13.69 -21.84
C GLU A 123 -0.16 -14.74 -20.79
N PHE A 124 -1.08 -15.00 -19.84
CA PHE A 124 -0.91 -15.98 -18.76
C PHE A 124 -2.03 -17.04 -18.74
N ASP A 125 -2.49 -17.45 -19.94
CA ASP A 125 -3.56 -18.45 -20.19
C ASP A 125 -4.95 -18.06 -19.60
N GLY A 126 -5.18 -16.76 -19.43
CA GLY A 126 -6.50 -16.20 -19.12
C GLY A 126 -7.30 -15.84 -20.38
N SER A 127 -8.36 -15.06 -20.19
CA SER A 127 -9.28 -14.66 -21.28
C SER A 127 -9.43 -13.15 -21.45
N LYS A 128 -8.85 -12.35 -20.56
CA LYS A 128 -8.99 -10.90 -20.56
C LYS A 128 -7.82 -10.22 -21.27
N LEU A 129 -8.02 -8.98 -21.68
CA LEU A 129 -6.96 -8.17 -22.27
C LEU A 129 -6.11 -7.50 -21.20
N TYR A 130 -4.80 -7.44 -21.44
CA TYR A 130 -3.92 -6.59 -20.65
C TYR A 130 -4.29 -5.12 -20.83
N THR A 131 -4.17 -4.36 -19.74
CA THR A 131 -4.28 -2.90 -19.75
C THR A 131 -3.13 -2.35 -18.92
N GLY A 132 -2.53 -1.24 -19.34
CA GLY A 132 -1.48 -0.54 -18.60
C GLY A 132 -1.97 0.10 -17.29
N ALA A 133 -1.03 0.47 -16.42
CA ALA A 133 -1.35 1.19 -15.19
C ALA A 133 -1.92 2.59 -15.46
N GLY A 134 -2.94 2.99 -14.71
CA GLY A 134 -3.58 4.31 -14.85
C GLY A 134 -4.51 4.46 -16.07
N ILE A 135 -4.70 3.40 -16.85
CA ILE A 135 -5.66 3.37 -17.96
C ILE A 135 -6.94 2.67 -17.46
N ILE A 136 -8.08 3.32 -17.67
CA ILE A 136 -9.40 2.76 -17.35
C ILE A 136 -9.74 1.67 -18.37
N SER A 137 -10.24 0.52 -17.91
CA SER A 137 -10.77 -0.53 -18.78
C SER A 137 -12.04 -1.18 -18.21
N ASP A 138 -12.61 -2.09 -18.97
CA ASP A 138 -13.83 -2.86 -18.68
C ASP A 138 -13.53 -4.34 -18.39
N GLN A 139 -12.26 -4.69 -18.22
CA GLN A 139 -11.80 -6.07 -18.11
C GLN A 139 -12.08 -6.66 -16.71
N CYS A 140 -12.56 -5.88 -15.75
CA CYS A 140 -12.87 -6.33 -14.41
C CYS A 140 -13.99 -5.48 -13.79
N GLN A 141 -14.93 -6.14 -13.10
CA GLN A 141 -16.11 -5.49 -12.53
C GLN A 141 -15.91 -4.97 -11.10
N SER A 142 -15.13 -5.66 -10.27
CA SER A 142 -14.86 -5.25 -8.88
C SER A 142 -13.59 -5.89 -8.34
N ASN A 143 -13.02 -5.31 -7.27
CA ASN A 143 -11.81 -5.82 -6.63
C ASN A 143 -10.65 -6.03 -7.64
N CYS A 144 -10.49 -5.09 -8.57
CA CYS A 144 -9.61 -5.22 -9.72
C CYS A 144 -8.12 -5.13 -9.37
N SER A 145 -7.25 -5.23 -10.39
CA SER A 145 -5.81 -5.27 -10.18
C SER A 145 -5.24 -3.91 -9.79
N PHE A 146 -5.57 -2.85 -10.53
CA PHE A 146 -5.05 -1.52 -10.24
C PHE A 146 -5.94 -0.78 -9.24
N SER A 147 -5.50 -0.41 -8.04
CA SER A 147 -4.14 -0.58 -7.49
C SER A 147 -4.09 -1.60 -6.34
N SER A 148 -2.88 -1.99 -5.92
CA SER A 148 -2.69 -3.05 -4.93
C SER A 148 -2.98 -2.61 -3.49
N GLY A 149 -4.18 -2.93 -2.99
CA GLY A 149 -4.55 -2.67 -1.60
C GLY A 149 -3.67 -3.37 -0.55
N HIS A 150 -3.14 -4.57 -0.85
CA HIS A 150 -2.23 -5.27 0.07
C HIS A 150 -0.88 -4.56 0.15
N ALA A 151 -0.30 -4.18 -1.00
CA ALA A 151 0.94 -3.43 -1.03
C ALA A 151 0.77 -2.06 -0.35
N ALA A 152 -0.31 -1.35 -0.65
CA ALA A 152 -0.65 -0.08 0.00
C ALA A 152 -0.65 -0.20 1.53
N MET A 153 -1.33 -1.22 2.05
CA MET A 153 -1.36 -1.43 3.51
C MET A 153 0.00 -1.89 4.07
N GLY A 154 0.80 -2.63 3.30
CA GLY A 154 2.18 -2.97 3.67
C GLY A 154 3.08 -1.73 3.78
N PHE A 155 3.04 -0.84 2.79
CA PHE A 155 3.77 0.44 2.82
C PHE A 155 3.21 1.42 3.85
N TYR A 156 1.92 1.33 4.19
CA TYR A 156 1.28 2.17 5.18
C TYR A 156 1.99 2.10 6.54
N PHE A 157 2.57 0.96 6.91
CA PHE A 157 3.29 0.82 8.18
C PHE A 157 4.47 1.80 8.33
N THR A 158 4.94 2.43 7.24
CA THR A 158 5.87 3.58 7.33
C THR A 158 5.30 4.74 8.15
N ALA A 159 3.97 4.92 8.24
CA ALA A 159 3.34 5.89 9.12
C ALA A 159 3.78 5.72 10.59
N ILE A 160 3.98 4.48 11.05
CA ILE A 160 4.39 4.19 12.42
C ILE A 160 5.76 4.82 12.74
N SER A 161 6.65 4.96 11.76
CA SER A 161 7.98 5.55 12.00
C SER A 161 7.88 7.00 12.47
N TYR A 162 6.89 7.76 11.99
CA TYR A 162 6.66 9.17 12.34
C TYR A 162 6.28 9.36 13.81
N ILE A 163 5.64 8.35 14.42
CA ILE A 163 5.34 8.35 15.87
C ILE A 163 6.63 8.10 16.67
N PHE A 164 7.46 7.16 16.23
CA PHE A 164 8.66 6.74 16.96
C PHE A 164 9.93 7.45 16.45
N ARG A 165 10.00 8.78 16.61
CA ARG A 165 11.07 9.64 16.05
C ARG A 165 12.52 9.27 16.40
N ARG A 166 12.77 8.57 17.51
CA ARG A 166 14.11 8.08 17.88
C ARG A 166 14.52 6.85 17.08
N LYS A 167 13.55 6.05 16.64
CA LYS A 167 13.75 4.82 15.85
C LYS A 167 13.26 4.98 14.40
N PHE A 168 13.04 6.22 13.95
CA PHE A 168 12.42 6.56 12.67
C PHE A 168 13.02 5.77 11.51
N THR A 169 14.33 5.91 11.27
CA THR A 169 15.03 5.27 10.14
C THR A 169 14.86 3.76 10.14
N LYS A 170 15.05 3.11 11.30
CA LYS A 170 14.95 1.64 11.42
C LYS A 170 13.53 1.17 11.12
N ILE A 171 12.52 1.81 11.72
CA ILE A 171 11.13 1.44 11.51
C ILE A 171 10.73 1.70 10.06
N PHE A 172 11.06 2.87 9.52
CA PHE A 172 10.74 3.25 8.14
C PHE A 172 11.32 2.25 7.13
N LEU A 173 12.62 1.93 7.22
CA LEU A 173 13.26 0.95 6.32
C LEU A 173 12.67 -0.45 6.49
N SER A 174 12.37 -0.88 7.71
CA SER A 174 11.72 -2.18 7.94
C SER A 174 10.31 -2.25 7.36
N SER A 175 9.54 -1.15 7.45
CA SER A 175 8.21 -1.05 6.86
C SER A 175 8.25 -0.95 5.34
N MET A 176 9.26 -0.27 4.77
CA MET A 176 9.51 -0.27 3.33
C MET A 176 9.78 -1.67 2.81
N LEU A 177 10.71 -2.39 3.46
CA LEU A 177 11.01 -3.79 3.12
C LEU A 177 9.76 -4.66 3.25
N PHE A 178 9.00 -4.50 4.32
CA PHE A 178 7.75 -5.24 4.51
C PHE A 178 6.73 -4.96 3.39
N GLY A 179 6.52 -3.70 3.02
CA GLY A 179 5.67 -3.30 1.89
C GLY A 179 6.13 -3.92 0.56
N MET A 180 7.43 -3.92 0.29
CA MET A 180 8.02 -4.57 -0.89
C MET A 180 7.79 -6.08 -0.90
N LEU A 181 8.01 -6.77 0.23
CA LEU A 181 7.80 -8.22 0.35
C LEU A 181 6.31 -8.59 0.17
N VAL A 182 5.41 -7.80 0.76
CA VAL A 182 3.97 -7.96 0.59
C VAL A 182 3.59 -7.74 -0.87
N GLY A 183 4.06 -6.67 -1.50
CA GLY A 183 3.86 -6.41 -2.92
C GLY A 183 4.36 -7.54 -3.81
N LEU A 184 5.58 -8.01 -3.57
CA LEU A 184 6.17 -9.15 -4.27
C LEU A 184 5.32 -10.41 -4.14
N SER A 185 4.80 -10.70 -2.95
CA SER A 185 3.89 -11.84 -2.75
C SER A 185 2.65 -11.75 -3.64
N ARG A 186 2.16 -10.53 -3.91
CA ARG A 186 1.00 -10.31 -4.79
C ARG A 186 1.33 -10.52 -6.27
N ILE A 187 2.52 -10.12 -6.70
CA ILE A 187 3.03 -10.36 -8.06
C ILE A 187 3.22 -11.85 -8.29
N ILE A 188 3.87 -12.53 -7.34
CA ILE A 188 4.10 -13.98 -7.37
C ILE A 188 2.79 -14.77 -7.48
N MET A 189 1.72 -14.32 -6.84
CA MET A 189 0.40 -14.96 -6.90
C MET A 189 -0.40 -14.63 -8.18
N GLY A 190 0.16 -13.82 -9.09
CA GLY A 190 -0.54 -13.31 -10.27
C GLY A 190 -1.73 -12.41 -9.91
N GLY A 191 -1.70 -11.78 -8.73
CA GLY A 191 -2.79 -10.96 -8.22
C GLY A 191 -2.67 -9.49 -8.61
N HIS A 192 -1.45 -9.00 -8.82
CA HIS A 192 -1.14 -7.61 -9.14
C HIS A 192 0.11 -7.54 -10.00
N PHE A 193 0.16 -6.55 -10.89
CA PHE A 193 1.37 -6.22 -11.63
C PHE A 193 2.35 -5.39 -10.77
N THR A 194 3.59 -5.25 -11.24
CA THR A 194 4.62 -4.46 -10.57
C THR A 194 4.23 -2.99 -10.45
N SER A 195 3.65 -2.42 -11.50
CA SER A 195 3.12 -1.05 -11.50
C SER A 195 2.06 -0.83 -10.41
N ASP A 196 1.11 -1.76 -10.22
CA ASP A 196 0.09 -1.67 -9.16
C ASP A 196 0.73 -1.58 -7.76
N VAL A 197 1.83 -2.30 -7.54
CA VAL A 197 2.54 -2.34 -6.26
C VAL A 197 3.32 -1.05 -6.02
N VAL A 198 4.10 -0.62 -7.00
CA VAL A 198 4.95 0.58 -6.89
C VAL A 198 4.10 1.84 -6.76
N ILE A 199 3.06 1.98 -7.58
CA ILE A 199 2.17 3.16 -7.54
C ILE A 199 1.39 3.21 -6.21
N SER A 200 0.89 2.07 -5.71
CA SER A 200 0.31 2.01 -4.37
C SER A 200 1.29 2.42 -3.27
N GLY A 201 2.55 1.99 -3.38
CA GLY A 201 3.61 2.43 -2.46
C GLY A 201 3.84 3.94 -2.52
N PHE A 202 3.95 4.50 -3.74
CA PHE A 202 4.14 5.94 -3.94
C PHE A 202 3.01 6.76 -3.30
N ILE A 203 1.75 6.41 -3.60
CA ILE A 203 0.56 7.06 -3.06
C ILE A 203 0.57 7.02 -1.53
N VAL A 204 0.86 5.87 -0.93
CA VAL A 204 0.81 5.74 0.52
C VAL A 204 1.95 6.49 1.20
N LEU A 205 3.16 6.47 0.62
CA LEU A 205 4.29 7.22 1.16
C LEU A 205 4.04 8.72 1.17
N ILE A 206 3.49 9.27 0.07
CA ILE A 206 3.19 10.70 -0.01
C ILE A 206 2.06 11.08 0.95
N ILE A 207 1.00 10.27 1.04
CA ILE A 207 -0.12 10.52 1.96
C ILE A 207 0.33 10.45 3.43
N ASN A 208 1.12 9.45 3.81
CA ASN A 208 1.69 9.35 5.15
C ASN A 208 2.52 10.59 5.50
N HIS A 209 3.35 11.07 4.58
CA HIS A 209 4.19 12.23 4.80
C HIS A 209 3.38 13.54 4.89
N LEU A 210 2.47 13.77 3.94
CA LEU A 210 1.64 14.99 3.92
C LEU A 210 0.76 15.11 5.16
N ILE A 211 0.10 14.01 5.54
CA ILE A 211 -0.72 14.00 6.75
C ILE A 211 0.16 14.20 7.99
N TYR A 212 1.37 13.64 8.02
CA TYR A 212 2.29 13.88 9.13
C TYR A 212 2.63 15.37 9.28
N VAL A 213 2.95 16.05 8.17
CA VAL A 213 3.27 17.50 8.20
C VAL A 213 2.08 18.30 8.73
N LEU A 214 0.87 18.02 8.24
CA LEU A 214 -0.36 18.70 8.70
C LEU A 214 -0.65 18.42 10.18
N TRP A 215 -0.57 17.15 10.57
CA TRP A 215 -0.84 16.69 11.93
C TRP A 215 0.16 17.25 12.94
N GLU A 216 1.46 17.27 12.59
CA GLU A 216 2.49 17.81 13.48
C GLU A 216 2.31 19.32 13.67
N ASN A 217 2.02 20.06 12.58
CA ASN A 217 1.75 21.49 12.65
C ASN A 217 0.53 21.81 13.53
N TYR A 218 -0.50 20.96 13.48
CA TYR A 218 -1.66 21.08 14.37
C TYR A 218 -1.29 20.75 15.82
N ARG A 219 -0.56 19.65 16.04
CA ARG A 219 -0.15 19.18 17.37
C ARG A 219 0.72 20.17 18.12
N LEU A 220 1.63 20.88 17.43
CA LEU A 220 2.51 21.89 18.05
C LEU A 220 1.76 23.16 18.50
N LYS A 221 0.51 23.36 18.07
CA LYS A 221 -0.32 24.51 18.46
C LYS A 221 -1.21 24.23 19.69
N ILE A 222 -1.17 23.01 20.22
CA ILE A 222 -1.94 22.56 21.39
C ILE A 222 -1.00 22.45 22.58
#